data_AF-X1VBD7-F1
#
_entry.id   AF-X1VBD7-F1
#
_cell.length_a   1.000
_cell.length_b   1.000
_cell.length_c   1.000
_cell.angle_alpha   90.00
_cell.angle_beta   90.00
_cell.angle_gamma   90.00
#
_symmetry.space_group_name_H-M   'P 1'
#
loop_
_entity.id
_entity.type
_entity.pdbx_description
1 polymer ?
#
loop_
_entity_poly.entity_id
_entity_poly.type
_entity_poly.pdbx_seq_one_letter_code
_entity_poly.pdbx_strand_id
1 'polypeptide(L)'
;TLSNVSDVFETLPREDREEIFNIGTAFTLLDLQKRLAHTQKNVRKFEAKYGTTLDILESKGLPEDADYEMHEDYIEWHCWARVRQKTQNTLEVLMSVSKGHDYGYDSAGGTST
;
A
#
# COMPACT_ATOMS: atom_id res chain seq x y z
N THR A 1 19.62 18.86 -23.06
CA THR A 1 18.27 18.34 -22.75
C THR A 1 18.43 17.32 -21.65
N LEU A 2 17.74 17.50 -20.51
CA LEU A 2 17.74 16.47 -19.47
C LEU A 2 17.04 15.24 -20.05
N SER A 3 17.80 14.15 -20.19
CA SER A 3 17.24 12.84 -20.52
C SER A 3 16.17 12.49 -19.49
N ASN A 4 15.04 11.90 -19.92
CA ASN A 4 14.02 11.42 -19.00
C ASN A 4 14.65 10.32 -18.13
N VAL A 5 14.34 10.30 -16.83
CA VAL A 5 14.88 9.31 -15.88
C VAL A 5 14.68 7.88 -16.38
N SER A 6 13.55 7.61 -17.04
CA SER A 6 13.29 6.30 -17.65
C SER A 6 14.32 5.94 -18.72
N ASP A 7 14.66 6.87 -19.61
CA ASP A 7 15.59 6.64 -20.71
C ASP A 7 17.01 6.40 -20.18
N VAL A 8 17.41 7.13 -19.14
CA VAL A 8 18.70 6.89 -18.46
C VAL A 8 18.71 5.54 -17.76
N PHE A 9 17.62 5.19 -17.05
CA PHE A 9 17.52 3.93 -16.33
C PHE A 9 17.66 2.73 -17.28
N GLU A 10 17.06 2.78 -18.47
CA GLU A 10 17.16 1.70 -19.47
C GLU A 10 18.58 1.50 -20.04
N THR A 11 19.44 2.52 -19.95
CA THR A 11 20.84 2.39 -20.39
C THR A 11 21.75 1.73 -19.35
N LEU A 12 21.28 1.52 -18.12
CA LEU A 12 22.07 0.90 -17.08
C LEU A 12 22.22 -0.62 -17.32
N PRO A 13 23.34 -1.23 -16.88
CA PRO A 13 23.48 -2.68 -16.78
C PRO A 13 22.27 -3.32 -16.11
N ARG A 14 21.97 -4.57 -16.48
CA ARG A 14 20.81 -5.28 -15.93
C ARG A 14 20.92 -5.43 -14.42
N GLU A 15 22.12 -5.71 -13.93
CA GLU A 15 22.46 -5.88 -12.53
C GLU A 15 22.19 -4.59 -11.73
N ASP A 16 22.61 -3.44 -12.25
CA ASP A 16 22.37 -2.13 -11.63
C ASP A 16 20.89 -1.79 -11.59
N ARG A 17 20.14 -2.09 -12.67
CA ARG A 17 18.68 -1.90 -12.70
C ARG A 17 17.97 -2.77 -11.65
N GLU A 18 18.37 -4.03 -11.52
CA GLU A 18 17.83 -4.94 -10.51
C GLU A 18 18.17 -4.50 -9.09
N GLU A 19 19.40 -4.06 -8.84
CA GLU A 19 19.80 -3.54 -7.53
C GLU A 19 18.97 -2.30 -7.15
N ILE A 20 18.85 -1.32 -8.07
CA ILE A 20 18.02 -0.13 -7.85
C ILE A 20 16.56 -0.52 -7.60
N PHE A 21 16.01 -1.46 -8.38
CA PHE A 21 14.66 -1.94 -8.22
C PHE A 21 14.45 -2.62 -6.86
N ASN A 22 15.37 -3.48 -6.43
CA ASN A 22 15.31 -4.21 -5.17
C ASN A 22 15.40 -3.24 -3.97
N ILE A 23 16.34 -2.29 -4.01
CA ILE A 23 16.48 -1.25 -2.99
C ILE A 23 15.19 -0.41 -2.92
N GLY A 24 14.72 0.09 -4.06
CA GLY A 24 13.49 0.88 -4.14
C GLY A 24 12.27 0.12 -3.62
N THR A 25 12.15 -1.16 -3.96
CA THR A 25 11.08 -2.05 -3.49
C THR A 25 11.13 -2.23 -1.98
N ALA A 26 12.31 -2.48 -1.41
CA ALA A 26 12.46 -2.67 0.04
C ALA A 26 12.06 -1.43 0.84
N PHE A 27 12.52 -0.23 0.42
CA PHE A 27 12.13 1.02 1.08
C PHE A 27 10.63 1.32 0.93
N THR A 28 10.09 1.11 -0.28
CA THR A 28 8.66 1.34 -0.54
C THR A 28 7.79 0.38 0.28
N LEU A 29 8.16 -0.88 0.40
CA LEU A 29 7.45 -1.86 1.20
C LEU A 29 7.43 -1.46 2.68
N LEU A 30 8.59 -1.04 3.23
CA LEU A 30 8.69 -0.58 4.61
C LEU A 30 7.81 0.66 4.88
N ASP A 31 7.81 1.63 3.97
CA ASP A 31 6.97 2.83 4.08
C ASP A 31 5.47 2.48 4.05
N LEU A 32 5.04 1.66 3.08
CA LEU A 32 3.65 1.22 2.96
C LEU A 32 3.19 0.44 4.19
N GLN A 33 4.04 -0.42 4.76
CA GLN A 33 3.73 -1.14 6.00
C GLN A 33 3.52 -0.19 7.18
N LYS A 34 4.40 0.80 7.35
CA LYS A 34 4.27 1.82 8.40
C LYS A 34 2.99 2.64 8.22
N ARG A 35 2.70 3.06 6.99
CA ARG A 35 1.49 3.80 6.65
C ARG A 35 0.23 2.98 6.89
N LEU A 36 0.26 1.68 6.57
CA LEU A 36 -0.85 0.77 6.84
C LEU A 36 -1.10 0.65 8.35
N ALA A 37 -0.06 0.43 9.16
CA ALA A 37 -0.19 0.36 10.61
C ALA A 37 -0.75 1.68 11.20
N HIS A 38 -0.30 2.83 10.68
CA HIS A 38 -0.79 4.13 11.12
C HIS A 38 -2.28 4.34 10.80
N THR A 39 -2.69 4.06 9.55
CA THR A 39 -4.07 4.21 9.12
C THR A 39 -5.02 3.24 9.83
N GLN A 40 -4.58 2.00 10.07
CA GLN A 40 -5.32 1.02 10.88
C GLN A 40 -5.52 1.51 12.31
N LYS A 41 -4.49 2.11 12.93
CA LYS A 41 -4.60 2.70 14.27
C LYS A 41 -5.63 3.82 14.31
N ASN A 42 -5.64 4.72 13.33
CA ASN A 42 -6.61 5.83 13.28
C ASN A 42 -8.04 5.34 13.04
N VAL A 43 -8.24 4.35 12.16
CA VAL A 43 -9.57 3.72 12.00
C VAL A 43 -10.05 3.11 13.32
N ARG A 44 -9.21 2.31 13.98
CA ARG A 44 -9.57 1.66 15.26
C ARG A 44 -9.85 2.67 16.37
N LYS A 45 -9.23 3.85 16.33
CA LYS A 45 -9.52 4.94 17.28
C LYS A 45 -10.98 5.38 17.18
N PHE A 46 -11.49 5.59 15.97
CA PHE A 46 -12.90 5.96 15.76
C PHE A 46 -13.85 4.79 16.07
N GLU A 47 -13.49 3.57 15.65
CA GLU A 47 -14.27 2.37 15.98
C GLU A 47 -14.45 2.21 17.49
N ALA A 48 -13.38 2.43 18.26
CA ALA A 48 -13.41 2.39 19.71
C ALA A 48 -14.20 3.57 20.30
N LYS A 49 -14.06 4.78 19.76
CA LYS A 49 -14.78 5.98 20.23
C LYS A 49 -16.29 5.83 20.08
N TYR A 50 -16.75 5.29 18.96
CA TYR A 50 -18.18 5.20 18.62
C TYR A 50 -18.78 3.80 18.83
N GLY A 51 -17.98 2.81 19.21
CA GLY A 51 -18.46 1.45 19.47
C GLY A 51 -19.06 0.75 18.25
N THR A 52 -18.63 1.13 17.04
CA THR A 52 -19.16 0.60 15.78
C THR A 52 -18.09 0.59 14.68
N THR A 53 -18.36 0.02 13.51
CA THR A 53 -17.49 0.12 12.34
C THR A 53 -18.01 1.18 11.38
N LEU A 54 -17.14 1.69 10.49
CA LEU A 54 -17.54 2.70 9.51
C LEU A 54 -18.66 2.15 8.61
N ASP A 55 -18.52 0.92 8.13
CA ASP A 55 -19.51 0.27 7.26
C ASP A 55 -20.89 0.16 7.94
N ILE A 56 -20.93 -0.13 9.24
CA ILE A 56 -22.18 -0.17 10.00
C ILE A 56 -22.75 1.24 10.16
N LEU A 57 -21.92 2.23 10.50
CA LEU A 57 -22.33 3.61 10.65
C LEU A 57 -22.91 4.17 9.32
N GLU A 58 -22.27 3.87 8.19
CA GLU A 58 -22.76 4.24 6.86
C GLU A 58 -24.11 3.60 6.53
N SER A 59 -24.29 2.32 6.87
CA SER A 59 -25.55 1.61 6.62
C SER A 59 -26.73 2.17 7.42
N LYS A 60 -26.46 2.73 8.61
CA LYS A 60 -27.47 3.28 9.52
C LYS A 60 -27.67 4.78 9.37
N GLY A 61 -26.68 5.47 8.82
CA GLY A 61 -26.55 6.92 8.90
C GLY A 61 -26.01 7.36 10.26
N LEU A 62 -25.60 8.63 10.31
CA LEU A 62 -25.28 9.29 11.57
C LEU A 62 -26.55 9.39 12.44
N PRO A 63 -26.42 9.31 13.77
CA PRO A 63 -27.53 9.56 14.70
C PRO A 63 -28.18 10.93 14.45
N GLU A 64 -29.48 11.06 14.73
CA GLU A 64 -30.21 12.32 14.59
C GLU A 64 -29.67 13.43 15.51
N ASP A 65 -29.08 13.04 16.64
CA ASP A 65 -28.45 13.92 17.64
C ASP A 65 -26.92 14.04 17.45
N ALA A 66 -26.39 13.64 16.28
CA ALA A 66 -24.97 13.80 15.98
C ALA A 66 -24.54 15.26 16.10
N ASP A 67 -23.53 15.49 16.93
CA ASP A 67 -22.97 16.81 17.12
C ASP A 67 -21.91 17.13 16.06
N TYR A 68 -21.41 18.36 16.08
CA TYR A 68 -20.37 18.82 15.18
C TYR A 68 -19.11 17.95 15.25
N GLU A 69 -18.72 17.49 16.44
CA GLU A 69 -17.55 16.64 16.62
C GLU A 69 -17.73 15.30 15.91
N MET A 70 -18.91 14.68 16.01
CA MET A 70 -19.20 13.45 15.30
C MET A 70 -19.18 13.61 13.78
N HIS A 71 -19.64 14.75 13.26
CA HIS A 71 -19.56 15.03 11.83
C HIS A 71 -18.11 15.15 11.33
N GLU A 72 -17.27 15.87 12.05
CA GLU A 72 -15.85 16.01 11.70
C GLU A 72 -15.11 14.66 11.82
N ASP A 73 -15.36 13.92 12.90
CA ASP A 73 -14.79 12.59 13.09
C ASP A 73 -15.25 11.61 11.99
N TYR A 74 -16.50 11.69 11.55
CA TYR A 74 -17.01 10.88 10.44
C TYR A 74 -16.26 11.16 9.14
N ILE A 75 -16.01 12.43 8.83
CA ILE A 75 -15.23 12.84 7.65
C ILE A 75 -13.78 12.36 7.76
N GLU A 76 -13.15 12.53 8.92
CA GLU A 76 -11.77 12.09 9.14
C GLU A 76 -11.64 10.56 9.07
N TRP A 77 -12.59 9.84 9.67
CA TRP A 77 -12.64 8.37 9.64
C TRP A 77 -12.72 7.86 8.20
N HIS A 78 -13.55 8.48 7.37
CA HIS A 78 -13.63 8.23 5.93
C HIS A 78 -12.29 8.44 5.22
N CYS A 79 -11.61 9.53 5.51
CA CYS A 79 -10.28 9.82 4.97
C CYS A 79 -9.29 8.71 5.33
N TRP A 80 -9.26 8.28 6.60
CA TRP A 80 -8.37 7.21 7.03
C TRP A 80 -8.71 5.86 6.43
N ALA A 81 -9.99 5.50 6.33
CA ALA A 81 -10.43 4.26 5.70
C ALA A 81 -10.01 4.20 4.22
N ARG A 82 -10.16 5.31 3.49
CA ARG A 82 -9.71 5.43 2.09
C ARG A 82 -8.20 5.28 1.95
N VAL A 83 -7.42 5.95 2.81
CA VAL A 83 -5.95 5.84 2.78
C VAL A 83 -5.50 4.43 3.15
N ARG A 84 -6.16 3.79 4.13
CA ARG A 84 -5.91 2.39 4.51
C ARG A 84 -6.11 1.48 3.31
N GLN A 85 -7.27 1.55 2.65
CA GLN A 85 -7.58 0.71 1.49
C GLN A 85 -6.58 0.92 0.35
N LYS A 86 -6.27 2.17 0.01
CA LYS A 86 -5.28 2.47 -1.03
C LYS A 86 -3.91 1.87 -0.69
N THR A 87 -3.48 1.99 0.57
CA THR A 87 -2.19 1.47 1.04
C THR A 87 -2.17 -0.06 0.98
N GLN A 88 -3.27 -0.73 1.38
CA GLN A 88 -3.40 -2.18 1.29
C GLN A 88 -3.29 -2.65 -0.17
N ASN A 89 -4.06 -2.05 -1.08
CA ASN A 89 -4.03 -2.41 -2.50
C ASN A 89 -2.62 -2.25 -3.11
N THR A 90 -1.92 -1.15 -2.80
CA THR A 90 -0.54 -0.96 -3.29
C THR A 90 0.42 -1.99 -2.74
N LEU A 91 0.30 -2.34 -1.45
CA LEU A 91 1.14 -3.34 -0.81
C LEU A 91 0.91 -4.74 -1.41
N GLU A 92 -0.35 -5.11 -1.68
CA GLU A 92 -0.69 -6.36 -2.36
C GLU A 92 -0.07 -6.45 -3.77
N VAL A 93 -0.18 -5.38 -4.57
CA VAL A 93 0.46 -5.30 -5.89
C VAL A 93 1.97 -5.49 -5.77
N LEU A 94 2.63 -4.74 -4.88
CA LEU A 94 4.08 -4.83 -4.73
C LEU A 94 4.54 -6.23 -4.29
N MET A 95 3.84 -6.85 -3.35
CA MET A 95 4.15 -8.21 -2.90
C MET A 95 3.93 -9.27 -3.99
N SER A 96 2.93 -9.09 -4.87
CA SER A 96 2.72 -10.01 -6.01
C SER A 96 3.83 -9.92 -7.04
N VAL A 97 4.35 -8.72 -7.31
CA VAL A 97 5.50 -8.50 -8.20
C VAL A 97 6.77 -9.10 -7.61
N SER A 98 7.01 -8.94 -6.30
CA SER A 98 8.19 -9.54 -5.65
C SER A 98 8.16 -11.07 -5.64
N LYS A 99 6.99 -11.70 -5.45
CA LYS A 99 6.85 -13.17 -5.48
C LYS A 99 7.02 -13.77 -6.89
N GLY A 100 6.64 -13.03 -7.94
CA GLY A 100 6.84 -13.48 -9.32
C GLY A 100 8.31 -13.55 -9.73
N HIS A 101 9.21 -12.85 -9.03
CA HIS A 101 10.64 -12.87 -9.30
C HIS A 101 11.36 -14.12 -8.76
N ASP A 102 10.75 -14.80 -7.77
CA ASP A 102 11.36 -15.96 -7.08
C ASP A 102 11.18 -17.30 -7.83
N TYR A 103 10.29 -17.35 -8.84
CA TYR A 103 10.02 -18.56 -9.64
C TYR A 103 10.66 -18.55 -11.04
N GLY A 104 11.68 -17.70 -11.28
CA GLY A 104 12.27 -17.46 -12.61
C GLY A 104 13.63 -18.11 -12.90
N TYR A 105 14.15 -18.98 -12.04
CA TYR A 105 15.50 -19.54 -12.23
C TYR A 105 15.57 -21.04 -11.89
N ASP A 106 14.94 -21.87 -12.72
CA ASP A 106 15.32 -23.29 -12.88
C ASP A 106 14.69 -23.87 -14.14
N SER A 107 15.37 -23.73 -15.28
CA SER A 107 15.27 -24.64 -16.46
C SER A 107 16.19 -24.16 -17.59
N ALA A 108 17.50 -24.33 -17.46
CA ALA A 108 18.40 -24.47 -18.63
C ALA A 108 19.78 -24.94 -18.16
N GLY A 109 20.02 -26.25 -18.16
CA GLY A 109 21.34 -26.79 -17.80
C GLY A 109 21.42 -28.31 -17.82
N GLY A 110 20.95 -28.95 -18.89
CA GLY A 110 21.09 -30.39 -19.09
C GLY A 110 21.29 -30.73 -20.56
N THR A 111 22.48 -30.47 -21.10
CA THR A 111 22.90 -31.04 -22.39
C THR A 111 23.61 -32.36 -22.14
N SER A 112 22.95 -33.46 -22.51
CA SER A 112 23.59 -34.76 -22.69
C SER A 112 24.16 -34.86 -24.11
N THR A 113 25.47 -35.09 -24.19
CA THR A 113 26.14 -35.92 -25.20
C THR A 113 27.36 -36.55 -24.56
#